data_AF-A0A8D5ZJC4-F1
#
_entry.id   AF-A0A8D5ZJC4-F1
#
_cell.length_a   1.000
_cell.length_b   1.000
_cell.length_c   1.000
_cell.angle_alpha   90.00
_cell.angle_beta   90.00
_cell.angle_gamma   90.00
#
_symmetry.space_group_name_H-M   'P 1'
#
loop_
_entity.id
_entity.type
_entity.pdbx_description
1 polymer ?
#
loop_
_entity_poly.entity_id
_entity_poly.type
_entity_poly.pdbx_seq_one_letter_code
_entity_poly.pdbx_strand_id
1 'polypeptide(L)'
;MLVFSPHVEKHKGDIKKYLNKLNCDVDPFSREVMSFLENLKGTPQVPNKLLGEVERWRVILHFTPCAKIRFVIARRGGELVLVTAHPDPDAENYVEFTGQG
;
A
#
# COMPACT_ATOMS: atom_id res chain seq x y z
N MET A 1 15.30 0.59 5.49
CA MET A 1 14.72 1.55 4.54
C MET A 1 14.05 0.79 3.42
N LEU A 2 12.75 0.93 3.29
CA LEU A 2 11.92 0.36 2.23
C LEU A 2 12.22 1.12 0.94
N VAL A 3 12.68 0.40 -0.08
CA VAL A 3 13.04 0.98 -1.38
C VAL A 3 11.83 0.90 -2.30
N PHE A 4 11.58 1.96 -3.05
CA PHE A 4 10.51 1.96 -4.05
C PHE A 4 10.93 1.24 -5.32
N SER A 5 10.05 0.39 -5.83
CA SER A 5 10.23 -0.15 -7.18
C SER A 5 10.03 0.96 -8.23
N PRO A 6 10.57 0.80 -9.45
CA PRO A 6 10.29 1.71 -10.56
C PRO A 6 8.79 1.83 -10.87
N HIS A 7 8.03 0.76 -10.62
CA HIS A 7 6.59 0.77 -10.79
C HIS A 7 5.92 1.71 -9.78
N VAL A 8 6.30 1.62 -8.50
CA VAL A 8 5.77 2.53 -7.49
C VAL A 8 6.12 3.97 -7.82
N GLU A 9 7.40 4.27 -8.12
CA GLU A 9 7.84 5.62 -8.49
C GLU A 9 6.97 6.24 -9.58
N LYS A 10 6.63 5.47 -10.62
CA LYS A 10 5.77 5.92 -11.71
C LYS A 10 4.34 6.24 -11.27
N HIS A 11 3.80 5.53 -10.27
CA HIS A 11 2.39 5.59 -9.89
C HIS A 11 2.11 6.31 -8.55
N LYS A 12 3.13 6.79 -7.83
CA LYS A 12 2.93 7.52 -6.56
C LYS A 12 1.94 8.68 -6.69
N GLY A 13 2.05 9.43 -7.79
CA GLY A 13 1.16 10.56 -8.07
C GLY A 13 -0.30 10.14 -8.22
N ASP A 14 -0.55 8.97 -8.82
CA ASP A 14 -1.91 8.46 -9.02
C ASP A 14 -2.53 8.05 -7.68
N ILE A 15 -1.75 7.43 -6.78
CA ILE A 15 -2.21 7.05 -5.44
C ILE A 15 -2.52 8.28 -4.60
N LYS A 16 -1.67 9.31 -4.63
CA LYS A 16 -1.95 10.58 -3.94
C LYS A 16 -3.22 11.23 -4.46
N LYS A 17 -3.39 11.28 -5.78
CA LYS A 17 -4.62 11.80 -6.41
C LYS A 17 -5.86 11.01 -6.00
N TYR A 18 -5.76 9.68 -5.88
CA TYR A 18 -6.86 8.84 -5.41
C TYR A 18 -7.27 9.19 -3.99
N LEU A 19 -6.33 9.31 -3.05
CA LEU A 19 -6.64 9.68 -1.66
C LEU A 19 -7.23 11.09 -1.55
N ASN A 20 -6.70 12.04 -2.32
CA ASN A 20 -7.23 13.40 -2.36
C ASN A 20 -8.69 13.44 -2.86
N LYS A 21 -9.07 12.61 -3.84
CA LYS A 21 -10.47 12.49 -4.29
C LYS A 21 -11.42 12.00 -3.18
N LEU A 22 -10.88 11.31 -2.19
CA LEU A 22 -11.62 10.80 -1.03
C LEU A 22 -11.50 11.73 0.19
N ASN A 23 -11.09 12.98 -0.01
CA ASN A 23 -10.83 13.96 1.04
C ASN A 23 -9.83 13.47 2.10
N CYS A 24 -8.88 12.62 1.71
CA CYS A 24 -7.82 12.13 2.57
C CYS A 24 -6.49 12.81 2.19
N ASP A 25 -6.01 13.72 3.04
CA ASP A 25 -4.77 14.49 2.84
C ASP A 25 -3.51 13.78 3.39
N VAL A 26 -3.62 12.48 3.69
CA VAL A 26 -2.48 11.70 4.18
C VAL A 26 -1.59 11.32 3.01
N ASP A 27 -0.29 11.61 3.11
CA ASP A 27 0.69 11.08 2.15
C ASP A 27 0.93 9.58 2.43
N PRO A 28 0.52 8.67 1.54
CA PRO A 28 0.69 7.23 1.73
C PRO A 28 2.15 6.78 1.57
N PHE A 29 3.04 7.69 1.18
CA PHE A 29 4.48 7.48 1.06
C PHE A 29 5.28 8.33 2.04
N SER A 30 4.64 8.89 3.08
CA SER A 30 5.32 9.60 4.16
C SER A 30 6.34 8.70 4.86
N ARG A 31 7.31 9.33 5.52
CA ARG A 31 8.36 8.61 6.26
C ARG A 31 7.76 7.68 7.32
N GLU A 32 6.70 8.13 7.98
CA GLU A 32 5.98 7.40 9.02
C GLU A 32 5.33 6.15 8.45
N VAL A 33 4.61 6.26 7.32
CA VAL A 33 3.97 5.11 6.66
C VAL A 33 5.02 4.13 6.16
N MET A 34 6.11 4.62 5.56
CA MET A 34 7.19 3.74 5.10
C MET A 34 7.87 3.01 6.25
N SER A 35 8.16 3.72 7.35
CA SER A 35 8.76 3.13 8.55
C SER A 35 7.82 2.08 9.18
N PHE A 36 6.51 2.31 9.14
CA PHE A 36 5.53 1.32 9.58
C PHE A 36 5.53 0.07 8.70
N LEU A 37 5.50 0.25 7.38
CA LEU A 37 5.51 -0.84 6.40
C LEU A 37 6.80 -1.69 6.46
N GLU A 38 7.95 -1.08 6.79
CA GLU A 38 9.22 -1.80 6.98
C GLU A 38 9.16 -2.87 8.07
N ASN A 39 8.37 -2.62 9.12
CA ASN A 39 8.31 -3.45 10.31
C ASN A 39 7.11 -4.40 10.33
N LEU A 40 6.26 -4.37 9.30
CA LEU A 40 5.04 -5.16 9.24
C LEU A 40 5.11 -6.27 8.19
N LYS A 41 4.81 -7.51 8.62
CA LYS A 41 4.47 -8.61 7.70
C LYS A 41 2.96 -8.76 7.62
N GLY A 42 2.41 -8.57 6.43
CA GLY A 42 0.99 -8.71 6.16
C GLY A 42 0.63 -10.10 5.64
N THR A 43 -0.38 -10.19 4.77
CA THR A 43 -0.81 -11.45 4.14
C THR A 43 0.31 -12.00 3.25
N PRO A 44 0.79 -13.23 3.47
CA PRO A 44 1.80 -13.85 2.60
C PRO A 44 1.32 -13.93 1.14
N GLN A 45 2.24 -13.76 0.20
CA GLN A 45 2.02 -13.86 -1.24
C GLN A 45 3.12 -14.72 -1.86
N VAL A 46 2.88 -15.24 -3.07
CA VAL A 46 3.89 -16.02 -3.80
C VAL A 46 5.04 -15.09 -4.23
N PRO A 47 6.30 -15.32 -3.80
CA PRO A 47 7.44 -14.52 -4.23
C PRO A 47 7.76 -14.72 -5.71
N ASN A 48 8.16 -13.63 -6.40
CA ASN A 48 8.64 -13.73 -7.77
C ASN A 48 10.13 -14.11 -7.80
N LYS A 49 10.41 -15.39 -8.00
CA LYS A 49 11.77 -15.94 -8.07
C LYS A 49 12.63 -15.34 -9.19
N LEU A 50 12.02 -14.95 -10.32
CA LEU A 50 12.75 -14.33 -11.44
C LEU A 50 13.31 -12.94 -11.08
N LEU A 51 12.70 -12.26 -10.11
CA LEU A 51 13.16 -10.98 -9.59
C LEU A 51 14.01 -11.13 -8.32
N GLY A 52 14.42 -12.36 -7.97
CA GLY A 52 15.20 -12.64 -6.76
C GLY A 52 14.43 -12.47 -5.45
N GLU A 53 13.10 -12.51 -5.47
CA GLU A 53 12.29 -12.38 -4.26
C GLU A 53 12.32 -13.67 -3.45
N VAL A 54 12.68 -13.56 -2.17
CA VAL A 54 12.69 -14.68 -1.21
C VAL A 54 11.44 -14.68 -0.32
N GLU A 55 10.87 -13.50 -0.08
CA GLU A 55 9.61 -13.33 0.63
C GLU A 55 8.77 -12.26 -0.09
N ARG A 56 7.45 -12.39 0.00
CA ARG A 56 6.50 -11.40 -0.52
C ARG A 56 5.26 -11.39 0.36
N TRP A 57 4.77 -10.20 0.69
CA TRP A 57 3.53 -10.03 1.42
C TRP A 57 2.76 -8.80 0.98
N ARG A 58 1.48 -8.80 1.28
CA ARG A 58 0.54 -7.72 1.03
C ARG A 58 0.11 -7.09 2.34
N VAL A 59 0.17 -5.78 2.44
CA VAL A 59 -0.39 -4.99 3.54
C VAL A 59 -1.52 -4.13 2.98
N ILE A 60 -2.64 -4.02 3.69
CA ILE A 60 -3.71 -3.09 3.36
C ILE A 60 -3.76 -2.07 4.51
N LEU A 61 -3.55 -0.80 4.20
CA LEU A 61 -3.73 0.28 5.16
C LEU A 61 -5.02 1.02 4.86
N HIS A 62 -5.76 1.32 5.92
CA HIS A 62 -6.99 2.10 5.88
C HIS A 62 -6.62 3.50 6.36
N PHE A 63 -6.64 4.47 5.45
CA PHE A 63 -6.43 5.88 5.78
C PHE A 63 -7.75 6.54 6.21
N THR A 64 -8.86 6.11 5.61
CA THR A 64 -10.25 6.36 6.03
C THR A 64 -11.08 5.10 5.71
N PRO A 65 -12.37 5.00 6.11
CA PRO A 65 -13.22 3.86 5.77
C PRO A 65 -13.29 3.56 4.26
N CYS A 66 -13.28 4.63 3.44
CA CYS A 66 -13.34 4.57 1.98
C CYS A 66 -11.97 4.67 1.29
N ALA A 67 -10.90 5.00 2.02
CA ALA A 67 -9.56 5.21 1.46
C ALA A 67 -8.61 4.09 1.91
N LYS A 68 -8.59 3.00 1.14
CA LYS A 68 -7.75 1.82 1.41
C LYS A 68 -6.68 1.70 0.34
N ILE A 69 -5.43 1.56 0.75
CA ILE A 69 -4.31 1.30 -0.17
C ILE A 69 -3.71 -0.06 0.14
N ARG A 70 -3.56 -0.85 -0.91
CA ARG A 70 -2.88 -2.14 -0.92
C ARG A 70 -1.43 -1.94 -1.31
N PHE A 71 -0.53 -2.25 -0.38
CA PHE A 71 0.91 -2.28 -0.56
C PHE A 71 1.39 -3.72 -0.74
N VAL A 72 2.30 -3.94 -1.68
CA VAL A 72 2.97 -5.24 -1.84
C VAL A 72 4.45 -5.04 -1.61
N ILE A 73 4.99 -5.75 -0.64
CA ILE A 73 6.38 -5.68 -0.22
C ILE A 73 7.04 -7.02 -0.52
N ALA A 74 8.26 -6.99 -1.01
CA ALA A 74 9.08 -8.17 -1.20
C ALA A 74 10.45 -8.00 -0.56
N ARG A 75 11.01 -9.11 -0.10
CA ARG A 75 12.41 -9.20 0.32
C ARG A 75 13.23 -9.73 -0.84
N ARG A 76 14.27 -8.99 -1.25
CA ARG A 76 15.24 -9.37 -2.28
C ARG A 76 16.62 -9.38 -1.66
N GLY A 77 17.12 -10.57 -1.30
CA GLY A 77 18.32 -10.70 -0.49
C GLY A 77 18.17 -9.97 0.86
N GLY A 78 19.01 -8.97 1.11
CA GLY A 78 18.97 -8.13 2.30
C GLY A 78 18.02 -6.92 2.23
N GLU A 79 17.41 -6.65 1.07
CA GLU A 79 16.64 -5.42 0.83
C GLU A 79 15.12 -5.67 0.92
N LEU A 80 14.40 -4.70 1.47
CA LEU A 80 12.94 -4.63 1.40
C LEU A 80 12.53 -3.66 0.29
N VAL A 81 11.69 -4.14 -0.62
CA VAL A 81 11.23 -3.40 -1.78
C VAL A 81 9.72 -3.26 -1.73
N LEU A 82 9.21 -2.04 -1.81
CA LEU A 82 7.79 -1.79 -2.10
C LEU A 82 7.58 -2.02 -3.59
N VAL A 83 7.06 -3.19 -3.92
CA VAL A 83 6.87 -3.68 -5.29
C VAL A 83 5.74 -2.92 -5.98
N THR A 84 4.61 -2.74 -5.29
CA THR A 84 3.50 -1.96 -5.81
C THR A 84 2.66 -1.33 -4.69
N ALA A 85 1.93 -0.28 -5.03
CA ALA A 85 0.87 0.34 -4.24
C ALA A 85 -0.33 0.62 -5.16
N HIS A 86 -1.53 0.18 -4.76
CA HIS A 86 -2.76 0.37 -5.52
C HIS A 86 -3.94 0.70 -4.60
N PRO A 87 -4.94 1.47 -5.05
CA PRO A 87 -6.23 1.53 -4.37
C PRO A 87 -6.77 0.12 -4.19
N ASP A 88 -7.31 -0.19 -3.01
CA ASP A 88 -7.98 -1.47 -2.83
C ASP A 88 -9.35 -1.43 -3.52
N PRO A 89 -9.64 -2.30 -4.50
CA PRO A 89 -10.93 -2.32 -5.19
C PRO A 89 -12.13 -2.56 -4.25
N ASP A 90 -11.91 -3.18 -3.08
CA ASP A 90 -12.95 -3.36 -2.06
C ASP A 90 -13.27 -2.07 -1.28
N ALA A 91 -12.62 -0.94 -1.60
CA ALA A 91 -12.92 0.36 -1.05
C ALA A 91 -14.19 0.99 -1.67
N GLU A 92 -14.58 0.59 -2.88
CA GLU A 92 -15.76 1.13 -3.58
C GLU A 92 -17.08 0.58 -3.05
N ASN A 93 -17.06 -0.53 -2.30
CA ASN A 93 -18.25 -1.20 -1.75
C ASN A 93 -18.60 -0.74 -0.31
N TYR A 94 -18.13 0.41 0.14
CA TYR A 94 -18.45 0.89 1.49
C TYR A 94 -19.88 1.44 1.56
N VAL A 95 -20.71 0.86 2.43
CA VAL A 95 -22.02 1.42 2.81
C VAL A 95 -21.81 2.27 4.06
N GLU A 96 -21.96 3.59 3.93
CA GLU A 96 -21.95 4.51 5.07
C GLU A 96 -23.33 4.48 5.75
N PHE A 97 -23.39 3.94 6.97
CA PHE A 97 -24.63 3.99 7.77
C PHE A 97 -24.75 5.39 8.39
N THR A 98 -25.51 6.27 7.75
CA THR A 98 -25.93 7.54 8.36
C THR A 98 -27.08 7.27 9.32
N GLY A 99 -26.76 6.83 10.53
CA GLY A 99 -27.76 6.68 11.58
C GLY A 99 -28.43 8.03 11.86
N GLN A 100 -29.63 8.24 11.34
CA GLN A 100 -30.52 9.29 11.83
C GLN A 100 -31.29 8.72 13.02
N GLY A 101 -30.96 9.21 14.20
CA GLY A 101 -31.79 9.17 15.40
C GLY A 101 -32.29 10.57 15.70
#